data_AF-A0A2D5YPS4-F1
#
_entry.id   AF-A0A2D5YPS4-F1
#
_cell.length_a   1.000
_cell.length_b   1.000
_cell.length_c   1.000
_cell.angle_alpha   90.00
_cell.angle_beta   90.00
_cell.angle_gamma   90.00
#
_symmetry.space_group_name_H-M   'P 1'
#
loop_
_entity.id
_entity.type
_entity.pdbx_description
1 polymer ?
#
loop_
_entity_poly.entity_id
_entity_poly.type
_entity_poly.pdbx_seq_one_letter_code
_entity_poly.pdbx_strand_id
1 'polypeptide(L)'
;MLLNKAHDILNAMKSHEYSNHSYVDEKNGVYRFNCASFILYLLSLLGLKLDSKRTCDLYDELDSYGTRVFELYDIEPGDIVIWKKNVIPKRGDSGHVAIVNAIQGNRLQVIDCVKELHDQDTRVSPGIGMGWIELLSKDNQIAGFRWLGNSIKTKYTDIKIIRLNL
;
A
#
# COMPACT_ATOMS: atom_id res chain seq x y z
N MET A 1 -0.73 10.04 11.16
CA MET A 1 0.16 9.21 12.02
C MET A 1 0.80 8.04 11.26
N LEU A 2 0.02 7.22 10.54
CA LEU A 2 0.55 6.12 9.72
C LEU A 2 1.59 6.56 8.68
N LEU A 3 1.27 7.62 7.92
CA LEU A 3 2.18 8.19 6.93
C LEU A 3 3.53 8.60 7.53
N ASN A 4 3.52 9.21 8.73
CA ASN A 4 4.76 9.60 9.42
C ASN A 4 5.62 8.37 9.73
N LYS A 5 5.03 7.26 10.18
CA LYS A 5 5.77 6.00 10.40
C LYS A 5 6.35 5.41 9.12
N ALA A 6 5.63 5.53 8.01
CA ALA A 6 6.16 5.13 6.70
C ALA A 6 7.40 5.98 6.32
N HIS A 7 7.33 7.30 6.52
CA HIS A 7 8.48 8.20 6.31
C HIS A 7 9.64 7.95 7.27
N ASP A 8 9.37 7.67 8.55
CA ASP A 8 10.40 7.31 9.52
C ASP A 8 11.23 6.11 9.02
N ILE A 9 10.56 5.07 8.50
CA ILE A 9 11.23 3.90 7.91
C ILE A 9 12.00 4.27 6.65
N LEU A 10 11.39 5.03 5.72
CA LEU A 10 12.05 5.47 4.49
C LEU A 10 13.33 6.27 4.77
N ASN A 11 13.34 7.08 5.84
CA ASN A 11 14.49 7.89 6.23
C ASN A 11 15.55 7.08 7.01
N ALA A 12 15.13 6.05 7.74
CA ALA A 12 16.03 5.24 8.59
C ALA A 12 16.63 4.03 7.86
N MET A 13 16.04 3.58 6.76
CA MET A 13 16.47 2.36 6.07
C MET A 13 17.87 2.52 5.44
N LYS A 14 18.74 1.55 5.73
CA LYS A 14 20.03 1.38 5.07
C LYS A 14 19.98 0.25 4.03
N SER A 15 19.12 -0.73 4.25
CA SER A 15 18.87 -1.83 3.33
C SER A 15 17.40 -2.23 3.39
N HIS A 16 16.81 -2.46 2.22
CA HIS A 16 15.46 -2.95 2.09
C HIS A 16 15.34 -3.99 0.98
N GLU A 17 14.47 -4.98 1.16
CA GLU A 17 14.14 -5.95 0.13
C GLU A 17 12.67 -6.36 0.17
N TYR A 18 12.16 -6.72 -1.01
CA TYR A 18 10.91 -7.45 -1.09
C TYR A 18 11.12 -8.90 -0.62
N SER A 19 10.33 -9.35 0.35
CA SER A 19 10.35 -10.72 0.88
C SER A 19 8.96 -11.18 1.32
N ASN A 20 8.66 -12.47 1.11
CA ASN A 20 7.45 -13.09 1.68
C ASN A 20 7.59 -13.42 3.18
N HIS A 21 8.80 -13.29 3.73
CA HIS A 21 9.09 -13.45 5.15
C HIS A 21 9.56 -12.11 5.72
N SER A 22 8.82 -11.61 6.70
CA SER A 22 9.15 -10.34 7.33
C SER A 22 10.40 -10.46 8.19
N TYR A 23 11.27 -9.47 8.11
CA TYR A 23 12.43 -9.32 8.99
C TYR A 23 12.69 -7.84 9.22
N VAL A 24 12.91 -7.47 10.47
CA VAL A 24 13.19 -6.10 10.87
C VAL A 24 14.36 -6.08 11.83
N ASP A 25 15.36 -5.26 11.50
CA ASP A 25 16.45 -4.89 12.39
C ASP A 25 16.55 -3.36 12.36
N GLU A 26 15.78 -2.72 13.23
CA GLU A 26 15.69 -1.25 13.31
C GLU A 26 17.05 -0.63 13.65
N LYS A 27 17.82 -1.30 14.51
CA LYS A 27 19.15 -0.83 14.94
C LYS A 27 20.09 -0.68 13.75
N ASN A 28 20.05 -1.64 12.82
CA ASN A 28 20.88 -1.62 11.62
C ASN A 28 20.18 -1.04 10.39
N GLY A 29 18.90 -0.65 10.48
CA GLY A 29 18.11 -0.12 9.38
C GLY A 29 17.86 -1.13 8.26
N VAL A 30 17.66 -2.41 8.61
CA VAL A 30 17.41 -3.49 7.64
C VAL A 30 15.95 -3.92 7.70
N TYR A 31 15.26 -3.82 6.56
CA TYR A 31 13.83 -4.10 6.45
C TYR A 31 13.52 -5.06 5.30
N ARG A 32 12.79 -6.14 5.58
CA ARG A 32 12.35 -7.12 4.59
C ARG A 32 10.86 -7.32 4.72
N PHE A 33 10.09 -7.01 3.68
CA PHE A 33 8.63 -7.08 3.72
C PHE A 33 8.03 -7.45 2.38
N ASN A 34 6.75 -7.82 2.39
CA ASN A 34 5.88 -7.64 1.23
C ASN A 34 4.93 -6.47 1.53
N CYS A 35 4.05 -6.12 0.59
CA CYS A 35 3.13 -5.00 0.77
C CYS A 35 2.25 -5.15 2.03
N ALA A 36 1.65 -6.31 2.25
CA ALA A 36 0.80 -6.56 3.42
C ALA A 36 1.60 -6.48 4.73
N SER A 37 2.75 -7.14 4.82
CA SER A 37 3.52 -7.18 6.05
C SER A 37 4.20 -5.86 6.39
N PHE A 38 4.49 -5.02 5.40
CA PHE A 38 4.94 -3.65 5.62
C PHE A 38 3.85 -2.81 6.30
N ILE A 39 2.61 -2.88 5.80
CA ILE A 39 1.47 -2.15 6.39
C ILE A 39 1.14 -2.67 7.78
N LEU A 40 1.11 -3.99 7.97
CA LEU A 40 0.89 -4.60 9.29
C LEU A 40 1.96 -4.18 10.30
N TYR A 41 3.22 -4.10 9.87
CA TYR A 41 4.30 -3.59 10.71
C TYR A 41 4.04 -2.14 11.15
N LEU A 42 3.71 -1.26 10.20
CA LEU A 42 3.39 0.14 10.49
C LEU A 42 2.19 0.29 11.43
N LEU A 43 1.13 -0.48 11.22
CA LEU A 43 -0.03 -0.52 12.12
C LEU A 43 0.37 -0.98 13.53
N SER A 44 1.25 -1.97 13.64
CA SER A 44 1.73 -2.45 14.94
C SER A 44 2.53 -1.41 15.73
N LEU A 45 3.26 -0.52 15.04
CA LEU A 45 3.95 0.62 15.65
C LEU A 45 2.97 1.67 16.20
N LEU A 46 1.72 1.65 15.75
CA LEU A 46 0.63 2.49 16.25
C LEU A 46 -0.24 1.75 17.29
N GLY A 47 0.16 0.55 17.70
CA GLY A 47 -0.59 -0.27 18.66
C GLY A 47 -1.73 -1.09 18.05
N LEU A 48 -1.95 -1.03 16.73
CA LEU A 48 -2.94 -1.84 16.03
C LEU A 48 -2.32 -3.18 15.59
N LYS A 49 -2.76 -4.27 16.21
CA LYS A 49 -2.34 -5.63 15.85
C LYS A 49 -3.49 -6.35 15.16
N LEU A 50 -3.33 -6.57 13.87
CA LEU A 50 -4.28 -7.27 13.02
C LEU A 50 -3.81 -8.71 12.81
N ASP A 51 -4.75 -9.64 12.67
CA ASP A 51 -4.46 -11.07 12.50
C ASP A 51 -4.21 -11.44 11.02
N SER A 52 -4.54 -10.53 10.11
CA SER A 52 -4.31 -10.66 8.67
C SER A 52 -2.87 -11.03 8.32
N LYS A 53 -2.72 -11.90 7.32
CA LYS A 53 -1.40 -12.29 6.76
C LYS A 53 -1.28 -11.95 5.29
N ARG A 54 -2.38 -11.96 4.56
CA ARG A 54 -2.43 -11.67 3.13
C ARG A 54 -3.24 -10.40 2.90
N THR A 55 -3.01 -9.77 1.75
CA THR A 55 -3.73 -8.55 1.38
C THR A 55 -5.23 -8.75 1.28
N CYS A 56 -5.71 -9.94 0.88
CA CYS A 56 -7.14 -10.22 0.85
C CYS A 56 -7.78 -10.25 2.23
N ASP A 57 -7.06 -10.73 3.25
CA ASP A 57 -7.53 -10.78 4.62
C ASP A 57 -7.55 -9.35 5.18
N LEU A 58 -6.46 -8.60 4.94
CA LEU A 58 -6.32 -7.20 5.36
C LEU A 58 -7.39 -6.31 4.72
N TYR A 59 -7.76 -6.59 3.47
CA TYR A 59 -8.83 -5.90 2.75
C TYR A 59 -10.17 -5.98 3.48
N ASP A 60 -10.49 -7.11 4.10
CA ASP A 60 -11.73 -7.31 4.84
C ASP A 60 -11.61 -6.81 6.28
N GLU A 61 -10.46 -7.02 6.93
CA GLU A 61 -10.24 -6.62 8.32
C GLU A 61 -10.18 -5.10 8.53
N LEU A 62 -9.63 -4.32 7.57
CA LEU A 62 -9.46 -2.87 7.69
C LEU A 62 -10.78 -2.10 7.86
N ASP A 63 -11.92 -2.65 7.42
CA ASP A 63 -13.24 -2.00 7.59
C ASP A 63 -13.59 -1.80 9.08
N SER A 64 -12.99 -2.58 9.98
CA SER A 64 -13.21 -2.46 11.43
C SER A 64 -12.37 -1.38 12.11
N TYR A 65 -11.39 -0.80 11.40
CA TYR A 65 -10.38 0.11 11.97
C TYR A 65 -10.39 1.51 11.33
N GLY A 66 -11.26 1.74 10.35
CA GLY A 66 -11.31 3.00 9.62
C GLY A 66 -12.62 3.22 8.90
N THR A 67 -12.72 4.39 8.29
CA THR A 67 -13.86 4.78 7.46
C THR A 67 -13.47 4.68 5.99
N ARG A 68 -14.37 4.10 5.18
CA ARG A 68 -14.17 4.02 3.73
C ARG A 68 -14.36 5.40 3.10
N VAL A 69 -13.38 5.81 2.29
CA VAL A 69 -13.43 6.99 1.43
C VAL A 69 -13.90 6.53 0.05
N PHE A 70 -14.99 7.14 -0.45
CA PHE A 70 -15.63 6.71 -1.69
C PHE A 70 -15.27 7.59 -2.88
N GLU A 71 -15.08 8.89 -2.64
CA GLU A 71 -14.91 9.88 -3.69
C GLU A 71 -13.45 10.29 -3.83
N LEU A 72 -13.01 10.50 -5.07
CA LEU A 72 -11.59 10.79 -5.38
C LEU A 72 -11.09 12.05 -4.67
N TYR A 73 -11.94 13.07 -4.54
CA TYR A 73 -11.58 14.36 -3.95
C TYR A 73 -11.52 14.32 -2.41
N ASP A 74 -12.08 13.27 -1.80
CA ASP A 74 -12.03 13.08 -0.35
C ASP A 74 -10.77 12.32 0.08
N ILE A 75 -9.98 11.79 -0.86
CA ILE A 75 -8.73 11.07 -0.54
C ILE A 75 -7.72 12.05 0.03
N GLU A 76 -7.01 11.64 1.10
CA GLU A 76 -5.98 12.44 1.76
C GLU A 76 -4.67 11.64 1.94
N PRO A 77 -3.51 12.32 2.02
CA PRO A 77 -2.28 11.70 2.47
C PRO A 77 -2.45 10.99 3.82
N GLY A 78 -2.03 9.73 3.87
CA GLY A 78 -2.17 8.84 5.01
C GLY A 78 -3.32 7.84 4.91
N ASP A 79 -4.24 8.01 3.95
CA ASP A 79 -5.22 6.98 3.64
C ASP A 79 -4.53 5.70 3.12
N ILE A 80 -5.12 4.55 3.42
CA ILE A 80 -4.69 3.26 2.90
C ILE A 80 -5.45 2.98 1.61
N VAL A 81 -4.73 2.74 0.51
CA VAL A 81 -5.31 2.20 -0.72
C VAL A 81 -5.08 0.69 -0.78
N ILE A 82 -6.15 -0.08 -0.95
CA ILE A 82 -6.09 -1.54 -0.93
C ILE A 82 -7.05 -2.15 -1.94
N TRP A 83 -6.60 -3.23 -2.60
CA TRP A 83 -7.46 -4.03 -3.49
C TRP A 83 -7.10 -5.51 -3.38
N LYS A 84 -8.06 -6.36 -3.71
CA LYS A 84 -7.89 -7.82 -3.80
C LYS A 84 -8.21 -8.34 -5.19
N LYS A 85 -7.66 -9.49 -5.56
CA LYS A 85 -7.97 -10.14 -6.85
C LYS A 85 -9.40 -10.71 -6.84
N ASN A 86 -10.07 -10.66 -7.99
CA ASN A 86 -11.38 -11.32 -8.16
C ASN A 86 -11.29 -12.84 -7.93
N VAL A 87 -10.17 -13.45 -8.32
CA VAL A 87 -9.84 -14.85 -8.05
C VAL A 87 -8.61 -14.89 -7.16
N ILE A 88 -8.82 -15.19 -5.87
CA ILE A 88 -7.75 -15.27 -4.88
C ILE A 88 -7.07 -16.65 -5.01
N PRO A 89 -5.78 -16.72 -5.38
CA PRO A 89 -5.08 -17.99 -5.43
C PRO A 89 -4.84 -18.53 -4.02
N LYS A 90 -4.72 -19.86 -3.88
CA LYS A 90 -4.37 -20.49 -2.58
C LYS A 90 -3.02 -20.01 -2.02
N ARG A 91 -2.08 -19.65 -2.89
CA ARG A 91 -0.75 -19.13 -2.55
C ARG A 91 -0.36 -17.99 -3.48
N GLY A 92 0.48 -17.08 -2.99
CA GLY A 92 0.98 -15.94 -3.75
C GLY A 92 0.05 -14.72 -3.70
N ASP A 93 0.21 -13.85 -4.71
CA ASP A 93 -0.44 -12.55 -4.83
C ASP A 93 -1.98 -12.64 -4.75
N SER A 94 -2.53 -12.04 -3.70
CA SER A 94 -3.96 -11.91 -3.44
C SER A 94 -4.51 -10.50 -3.70
N GLY A 95 -3.66 -9.53 -4.06
CA GLY A 95 -3.99 -8.12 -3.99
C GLY A 95 -2.80 -7.26 -3.60
N HIS A 96 -3.02 -5.96 -3.46
CA HIS A 96 -1.99 -5.01 -3.07
C HIS A 96 -2.53 -3.96 -2.10
N VAL A 97 -1.62 -3.42 -1.28
CA VAL A 97 -1.92 -2.39 -0.29
C VAL A 97 -0.77 -1.39 -0.27
N ALA A 98 -1.11 -0.11 -0.13
CA ALA A 98 -0.17 0.99 -0.03
C ALA A 98 -0.74 2.14 0.81
N ILE A 99 0.11 3.09 1.20
CA ILE A 99 -0.29 4.33 1.90
C ILE A 99 -0.22 5.48 0.91
N VAL A 100 -1.24 6.34 0.87
CA VAL A 100 -1.22 7.55 0.07
C VAL A 100 -0.22 8.55 0.65
N ASN A 101 0.74 8.98 -0.15
CA ASN A 101 1.75 9.97 0.20
C ASN A 101 1.41 11.37 -0.33
N ALA A 102 0.99 11.44 -1.59
CA ALA A 102 0.64 12.69 -2.26
C ALA A 102 -0.41 12.45 -3.34
N ILE A 103 -1.10 13.51 -3.76
CA ILE A 103 -2.22 13.45 -4.69
C ILE A 103 -2.03 14.50 -5.78
N GLN A 104 -2.23 14.11 -7.05
CA GLN A 104 -2.20 15.00 -8.19
C GLN A 104 -3.32 14.60 -9.18
N GLY A 105 -4.46 15.28 -9.11
CA GLY A 105 -5.64 14.91 -9.88
C GLY A 105 -6.13 13.51 -9.47
N ASN A 106 -6.19 12.58 -10.43
CA ASN A 106 -6.51 11.17 -10.16
C ASN A 106 -5.29 10.29 -9.86
N ARG A 107 -4.09 10.88 -9.73
CA ARG A 107 -2.86 10.15 -9.43
C ARG A 107 -2.57 10.19 -7.94
N LEU A 108 -2.19 9.03 -7.40
CA LEU A 108 -1.75 8.87 -6.02
C LEU A 108 -0.28 8.49 -6.04
N GLN A 109 0.57 9.28 -5.40
CA GLN A 109 1.88 8.81 -5.01
C GLN A 109 1.69 7.94 -3.78
N VAL A 110 2.20 6.72 -3.80
CA VAL A 110 2.00 5.74 -2.73
C VAL A 110 3.32 5.30 -2.14
N ILE A 111 3.31 4.93 -0.85
CA ILE A 111 4.41 4.22 -0.19
C ILE A 111 3.98 2.77 0.03
N ASP A 112 4.77 1.82 -0.48
CA ASP A 112 4.55 0.38 -0.32
C ASP A 112 5.85 -0.43 -0.39
N CYS A 113 5.71 -1.77 -0.29
CA CYS A 113 6.80 -2.71 -0.54
C CYS A 113 6.46 -3.67 -1.70
N VAL A 114 7.16 -3.54 -2.83
CA VAL A 114 6.79 -4.22 -4.09
C VAL A 114 8.01 -4.69 -4.89
N LYS A 115 7.76 -5.65 -5.79
CA LYS A 115 8.77 -6.18 -6.72
C LYS A 115 8.99 -5.30 -7.94
N GLU A 116 7.91 -4.79 -8.51
CA GLU A 116 7.94 -3.98 -9.72
C GLU A 116 7.92 -2.51 -9.34
N LEU A 117 8.65 -1.69 -10.09
CA LEU A 117 8.65 -0.24 -9.90
C LEU A 117 7.31 0.36 -10.32
N HIS A 118 6.91 1.41 -9.61
CA HIS A 118 5.86 2.34 -10.02
C HIS A 118 6.43 3.42 -10.94
N ASP A 119 5.61 4.39 -11.33
CA ASP A 119 6.04 5.53 -12.13
C ASP A 119 6.77 6.54 -11.26
N GLN A 120 7.87 7.07 -11.79
CA GLN A 120 8.83 7.93 -11.10
C GLN A 120 9.36 7.33 -9.78
N ASP A 121 9.39 5.99 -9.70
CA ASP A 121 10.00 5.29 -8.60
C ASP A 121 11.52 5.31 -8.73
N THR A 122 12.20 5.85 -7.71
CA THR A 122 13.64 6.04 -7.72
C THR A 122 14.41 4.81 -7.22
N ARG A 123 13.71 3.75 -6.78
CA ARG A 123 14.36 2.51 -6.36
C ARG A 123 15.05 1.83 -7.55
N VAL A 124 16.19 1.24 -7.26
CA VAL A 124 16.93 0.40 -8.22
C VAL A 124 16.70 -1.11 -8.00
N SER A 125 15.99 -1.48 -6.93
CA SER A 125 15.72 -2.88 -6.55
C SER A 125 14.35 -3.04 -5.87
N PRO A 126 13.78 -4.27 -5.86
CA PRO A 126 12.58 -4.60 -5.10
C PRO A 126 12.68 -4.24 -3.62
N GLY A 127 11.62 -3.71 -3.02
CA GLY A 127 11.60 -3.37 -1.59
C GLY A 127 10.65 -2.22 -1.27
N ILE A 128 10.96 -1.42 -0.25
CA ILE A 128 10.12 -0.30 0.19
C ILE A 128 10.43 0.94 -0.65
N GLY A 129 9.43 1.60 -1.20
CA GLY A 129 9.64 2.84 -1.96
C GLY A 129 8.38 3.64 -2.22
N MET A 130 8.52 4.60 -3.13
CA MET A 130 7.47 5.51 -3.53
C MET A 130 7.32 5.53 -5.04
N GLY A 131 6.09 5.64 -5.50
CA GLY A 131 5.83 6.06 -6.86
C GLY A 131 4.34 6.22 -7.15
N TRP A 132 4.03 6.57 -8.39
CA TRP A 132 2.69 7.00 -8.75
C TRP A 132 1.86 5.86 -9.35
N ILE A 133 0.64 5.73 -8.84
CA ILE A 133 -0.45 5.00 -9.49
C ILE A 133 -1.53 6.00 -9.93
N GLU A 134 -2.37 5.59 -10.87
CA GLU A 134 -3.52 6.38 -11.30
C GLU A 134 -4.81 5.64 -10.95
N LEU A 135 -5.75 6.34 -10.32
CA LEU A 135 -7.09 5.83 -10.09
C LEU A 135 -7.96 6.05 -11.33
N LEU A 136 -8.76 5.03 -11.62
CA LEU A 136 -9.81 5.06 -12.64
C LEU A 136 -11.13 5.34 -11.93
N SER A 137 -11.88 6.32 -12.42
CA SER A 137 -13.22 6.61 -11.92
C SER A 137 -14.27 6.35 -12.99
N LYS A 138 -15.46 5.96 -12.55
CA LYS A 138 -16.67 5.90 -13.35
C LYS A 138 -17.79 6.51 -12.53
N ASP A 139 -18.49 7.51 -13.09
CA ASP A 139 -19.57 8.22 -12.41
C ASP A 139 -19.15 8.76 -11.02
N ASN A 140 -17.95 9.36 -10.94
CA ASN A 140 -17.27 9.84 -9.72
C ASN A 140 -16.90 8.78 -8.66
N GLN A 141 -17.17 7.50 -8.89
CA GLN A 141 -16.75 6.43 -8.00
C GLN A 141 -15.45 5.77 -8.48
N ILE A 142 -14.62 5.35 -7.52
CA ILE A 142 -13.38 4.62 -7.81
C ILE A 142 -13.75 3.24 -8.41
N ALA A 143 -13.29 2.99 -9.64
CA ALA A 143 -13.64 1.81 -10.42
C ALA A 143 -12.43 0.90 -10.74
N GLY A 144 -11.22 1.35 -10.41
CA GLY A 144 -10.01 0.61 -10.71
C GLY A 144 -8.77 1.48 -10.62
N PHE A 145 -7.66 0.92 -11.10
CA PHE A 145 -6.37 1.61 -11.12
C PHE A 145 -5.59 1.28 -12.38
N ARG A 146 -4.64 2.15 -12.70
CA ARG A 146 -3.58 1.92 -13.65
C ARG A 146 -2.26 1.94 -12.90
N TRP A 147 -1.58 0.80 -12.91
CA TRP A 147 -0.18 0.70 -12.52
C TRP A 147 0.63 1.36 -13.62
N LEU A 148 1.27 2.47 -13.28
CA LEU A 148 2.20 3.17 -14.15
C LEU A 148 3.60 2.74 -13.67
N GLY A 149 4.46 2.27 -14.55
CA GLY A 149 5.77 1.73 -14.23
C GLY A 149 6.41 1.21 -15.52
N ASN A 150 7.36 0.29 -15.43
CA ASN A 150 7.97 -0.32 -16.64
C ASN A 150 6.95 -1.05 -17.52
N SER A 151 5.86 -1.52 -16.94
CA SER A 151 4.70 -2.03 -17.67
C SER A 151 3.45 -1.32 -17.19
N ILE A 152 2.63 -0.86 -18.14
CA ILE A 152 1.34 -0.26 -17.82
C ILE A 152 0.32 -1.38 -17.62
N LYS A 153 -0.28 -1.45 -16.44
CA LYS A 153 -1.33 -2.44 -16.13
C LYS A 153 -2.59 -1.73 -15.69
N THR A 154 -3.63 -1.78 -16.53
CA THR A 154 -4.97 -1.27 -16.20
C THR A 154 -5.80 -2.40 -15.58
N LYS A 155 -6.37 -2.20 -14.40
CA LYS A 155 -7.25 -3.17 -13.74
C LYS A 155 -8.53 -2.49 -13.24
N TYR A 156 -9.67 -3.03 -13.65
CA TYR A 156 -10.97 -2.73 -13.06
C TYR A 156 -11.21 -3.73 -11.93
N THR A 157 -11.24 -3.23 -10.70
CA THR A 157 -11.37 -4.03 -9.48
C THR A 157 -11.93 -3.15 -8.37
N ASP A 158 -12.57 -3.76 -7.39
CA ASP A 158 -12.95 -3.05 -6.17
C ASP A 158 -11.67 -2.58 -5.45
N ILE A 159 -11.57 -1.26 -5.27
CA ILE A 159 -10.52 -0.59 -4.51
C ILE A 159 -11.19 0.02 -3.30
N LYS A 160 -10.62 -0.24 -2.14
CA LYS A 160 -10.94 0.47 -0.90
C LYS A 160 -9.88 1.53 -0.67
N ILE A 161 -10.35 2.74 -0.38
CA ILE A 161 -9.56 3.75 0.31
C ILE A 161 -10.07 3.77 1.75
N ILE A 162 -9.20 3.56 2.72
CA ILE A 162 -9.55 3.51 4.14
C ILE A 162 -8.79 4.60 4.89
N ARG A 163 -9.53 5.47 5.56
CA ARG A 163 -9.00 6.41 6.53
C ARG A 163 -9.06 5.80 7.92
N LEU A 164 -7.91 5.61 8.56
CA LEU A 164 -7.87 5.02 9.89
C LEU A 164 -8.43 5.96 10.96
N ASN A 165 -9.20 5.41 11.89
CA ASN A 165 -9.75 6.13 13.04
C ASN A 165 -8.79 5.97 14.23
N LEU A 166 -7.69 6.72 14.21
CA LEU A 166 -6.60 6.66 15.19
C LEU A 166 -6.45 7.96 15.97
#